data_AF-A0A9E5F2H6-F1
#
_entry.id   AF-A0A9E5F2H6-F1
#
_cell.length_a   1.000
_cell.length_b   1.000
_cell.length_c   1.000
_cell.angle_alpha   90.00
_cell.angle_beta   90.00
_cell.angle_gamma   90.00
#
_symmetry.space_group_name_H-M   'P 1'
#
loop_
_entity.id
_entity.type
_entity.pdbx_description
1 polymer ?
#
loop_
_entity_poly.entity_id
_entity_poly.type
_entity_poly.pdbx_seq_one_letter_code
_entity_poly.pdbx_strand_id
1 'polypeptide(L)'
;EKVIAMALTYSQGKAIINSINLEDGEERFEKILPLVKQYGAAVVVGTIDDDPVQGMGVTRERKCSIAERQYELLTKKYGVSPEDIIWDPLVFPCATGDKQYEGSAVETIEGIRLLKAKFPETKTILGISNVSFGLPNAGREVLNSVFLYLCVQAGLDLAIVNSEKLERYASISDTEKELAENLLYNRGSDPIGAFVAHFRKKKPTSKKPLNLLPLDQRLSKYIVEGSKDGLLDDLALALKDQKPLDVINGPLMRGMDEVGRLFNSNKLIVAEVLQSAEAMKAAVTFLEPFMEKTESSTKGKIILATVKGDVHDIGKNLVDIILSNNGFAVINLGIKIPPEQLISAIREHKPDMVGLSGLLVKSAQQMVVTASDLSQAGIQVPVLVGGAALSENFVIKQIAPAYSGTVIYASDAMDGLDIAKKVVSPDAFDELKAKLASRKSELAKEGPTLRSTEAAGFERSMQIAVLDKVPEPPHWGTRTLRDTPIDHIWRFVNPMMIYGRHLGVKGPIARELEKAELDPKRLREIEIKD
;
A
#
# COMPACT_ATOMS: atom_id res chain seq x y z
N GLU A 1 -5.92 -28.78 16.15
CA GLU A 1 -5.31 -29.24 14.88
C GLU A 1 -6.27 -29.68 13.80
N LYS A 2 -7.13 -30.70 14.02
CA LYS A 2 -8.02 -31.23 12.94
C LYS A 2 -8.90 -30.14 12.30
N VAL A 3 -9.40 -29.20 13.10
CA VAL A 3 -10.14 -28.03 12.61
C VAL A 3 -9.27 -27.12 11.75
N ILE A 4 -8.03 -26.86 12.17
CA ILE A 4 -7.07 -26.05 11.42
C ILE A 4 -6.75 -26.72 10.08
N ALA A 5 -6.44 -28.01 10.09
CA ALA A 5 -6.17 -28.78 8.87
C ALA A 5 -7.34 -28.73 7.89
N MET A 6 -8.57 -28.91 8.37
CA MET A 6 -9.77 -28.79 7.53
C MET A 6 -9.96 -27.37 7.00
N ALA A 7 -9.83 -26.35 7.85
CA ALA A 7 -9.98 -24.94 7.45
C ALA A 7 -8.97 -24.55 6.36
N LEU A 8 -7.72 -25.02 6.46
CA LEU A 8 -6.70 -24.77 5.45
C LEU A 8 -7.07 -25.34 4.07
N THR A 9 -7.85 -26.43 3.99
CA THR A 9 -8.32 -26.94 2.69
C THR A 9 -9.37 -26.06 2.00
N TYR A 10 -10.07 -25.21 2.76
CA TYR A 10 -11.06 -24.27 2.22
C TYR A 10 -10.49 -22.87 1.96
N SER A 11 -9.29 -22.58 2.50
CA SER A 11 -8.67 -21.26 2.36
C SER A 11 -7.93 -21.14 1.04
N GLN A 12 -8.36 -20.21 0.18
CA GLN A 12 -7.60 -19.83 -1.01
C GLN A 12 -6.51 -18.82 -0.63
N GLY A 13 -5.30 -19.00 -1.16
CA GLY A 13 -4.15 -18.13 -0.86
C GLY A 13 -3.42 -18.50 0.44
N LYS A 14 -2.63 -17.57 0.97
CA LYS A 14 -1.77 -17.78 2.14
C LYS A 14 -2.53 -17.49 3.44
N ALA A 15 -2.96 -18.54 4.12
CA ALA A 15 -3.63 -18.42 5.42
C ALA A 15 -2.62 -18.04 6.52
N ILE A 16 -3.10 -17.37 7.58
CA ILE A 16 -2.32 -17.07 8.78
C ILE A 16 -2.90 -17.88 9.95
N ILE A 17 -2.10 -18.76 10.55
CA ILE A 17 -2.48 -19.54 11.73
C ILE A 17 -2.14 -18.75 12.99
N ASN A 18 -3.16 -18.39 13.76
CA ASN A 18 -3.00 -17.67 15.02
C ASN A 18 -3.39 -18.57 16.21
N SER A 19 -2.49 -18.98 17.10
CA SER A 19 -1.01 -18.81 17.14
C SER A 19 -0.34 -20.10 17.65
N ILE A 20 0.99 -20.11 17.68
CA ILE A 20 1.83 -21.09 18.37
C ILE A 20 2.78 -20.40 19.36
N ASN A 21 3.24 -21.12 20.38
CA ASN A 21 4.24 -20.70 21.35
C ASN A 21 4.93 -21.93 21.96
N LEU A 22 5.84 -21.73 22.90
CA LEU A 22 6.57 -22.79 23.60
C LEU A 22 6.10 -23.01 25.05
N GLU A 23 4.88 -22.58 25.41
CA GLU A 23 4.36 -22.66 26.78
C GLU A 23 4.36 -24.10 27.33
N ASP A 24 3.93 -25.06 26.51
CA ASP A 24 3.96 -26.50 26.80
C ASP A 24 5.17 -27.19 26.12
N GLY A 25 6.26 -26.45 25.93
CA GLY A 25 7.41 -26.90 25.14
C GLY A 25 7.09 -27.01 23.64
N GLU A 26 7.69 -27.99 22.96
CA GLU A 26 7.57 -28.11 21.50
C GLU A 26 6.29 -28.80 21.00
N GLU A 27 5.42 -29.31 21.88
CA GLU A 27 4.27 -30.14 21.48
C GLU A 27 3.36 -29.43 20.47
N ARG A 28 3.09 -28.13 20.67
CA ARG A 28 2.27 -27.35 19.74
C ARG A 28 2.97 -27.11 18.39
N PHE A 29 4.28 -26.97 18.41
CA PHE A 29 5.09 -26.82 17.19
C PHE A 29 5.03 -28.10 16.35
N GLU A 30 5.24 -29.26 16.99
CA GLU A 30 5.21 -30.58 16.34
C GLU A 30 3.88 -30.85 15.61
N LYS A 31 2.77 -30.37 16.17
CA LYS A 31 1.44 -30.60 15.60
C LYS A 31 1.02 -29.59 14.53
N ILE A 32 1.45 -28.32 14.64
CA ILE A 32 1.01 -27.24 13.75
C ILE A 32 1.97 -27.00 12.59
N LEU A 33 3.28 -27.07 12.80
CA LEU A 33 4.28 -26.74 11.77
C LEU A 33 4.27 -27.66 10.54
N PRO A 34 3.94 -28.97 10.66
CA PRO A 34 3.71 -29.79 9.47
C PRO A 34 2.56 -29.26 8.60
N LEU A 35 1.48 -28.74 9.21
CA LEU A 35 0.37 -28.13 8.47
C LEU A 35 0.78 -26.82 7.82
N VAL A 36 1.54 -25.99 8.53
CA VAL A 36 2.10 -24.74 8.00
C VAL A 36 2.89 -25.02 6.71
N LYS A 37 3.78 -26.02 6.75
CA LYS A 37 4.61 -26.41 5.60
C LYS A 37 3.79 -27.05 4.48
N GLN A 38 2.85 -27.94 4.80
CA GLN A 38 2.04 -28.65 3.82
C GLN A 38 1.14 -27.70 3.02
N TYR A 39 0.53 -26.71 3.69
CA TYR A 39 -0.42 -25.79 3.06
C TYR A 39 0.20 -24.44 2.69
N GLY A 40 1.49 -24.23 2.97
CA GLY A 40 2.18 -22.96 2.73
C GLY A 40 1.55 -21.79 3.50
N ALA A 41 1.11 -22.03 4.74
CA ALA A 41 0.53 -21.00 5.60
C ALA A 41 1.64 -20.18 6.29
N ALA A 42 1.30 -18.98 6.75
CA ALA A 42 2.10 -18.23 7.72
C ALA A 42 1.60 -18.49 9.15
N VAL A 43 2.41 -18.19 10.15
CA VAL A 43 2.09 -18.48 11.55
C VAL A 43 2.43 -17.32 12.49
N VAL A 44 1.50 -17.03 13.40
CA VAL A 44 1.73 -16.10 14.50
C VAL A 44 2.43 -16.84 15.65
N VAL A 45 3.55 -16.32 16.10
CA VAL A 45 4.39 -16.91 17.14
C VAL A 45 4.46 -15.95 18.33
N GLY A 46 3.80 -16.33 19.43
CA GLY A 46 3.84 -15.56 20.67
C GLY A 46 5.18 -15.70 21.38
N THR A 47 5.73 -14.61 21.90
CA THR A 47 6.95 -14.62 22.72
C THR A 47 6.67 -15.19 24.13
N ILE A 48 6.26 -16.45 24.16
CA ILE A 48 5.97 -17.28 25.34
C ILE A 48 6.77 -18.58 25.23
N ASP A 49 7.45 -18.97 26.30
CA ASP A 49 8.14 -20.24 26.45
C ASP A 49 7.83 -20.97 27.77
N ASP A 50 8.50 -22.10 27.96
CA ASP A 50 8.34 -23.05 29.05
C ASP A 50 9.14 -22.67 30.32
N ASP A 51 9.69 -21.44 30.41
CA ASP A 51 10.36 -21.00 31.63
C ASP A 51 9.35 -20.85 32.79
N PRO A 52 9.57 -21.52 33.94
CA PRO A 52 8.59 -21.56 35.04
C PRO A 52 8.41 -20.23 35.77
N VAL A 53 9.30 -19.25 35.56
CA VAL A 53 9.28 -17.94 36.23
C VAL A 53 9.05 -16.81 35.23
N GLN A 54 9.66 -16.89 34.05
CA GLN A 54 9.65 -15.87 33.01
C GLN A 54 9.14 -16.42 31.66
N GLY A 55 8.13 -17.30 31.72
CA GLY A 55 7.56 -17.94 30.53
C GLY A 55 6.97 -16.94 29.53
N MET A 56 6.38 -15.84 30.00
CA MET A 56 5.90 -14.77 29.12
C MET A 56 6.92 -13.64 28.99
N GLY A 57 7.22 -13.22 27.76
CA GLY A 57 8.13 -12.10 27.50
C GLY A 57 7.53 -10.75 27.91
N VAL A 58 7.84 -10.27 29.11
CA VAL A 58 7.40 -8.93 29.58
C VAL A 58 8.37 -7.83 29.15
N THR A 59 9.68 -8.00 29.37
CA THR A 59 10.70 -7.02 28.95
C THR A 59 11.08 -7.21 27.48
N ARG A 60 11.57 -6.15 26.82
CA ARG A 60 12.02 -6.22 25.42
C ARG A 60 13.13 -7.27 25.22
N GLU A 61 14.05 -7.43 26.18
CA GLU A 61 15.12 -8.43 26.13
C GLU A 61 14.56 -9.85 26.25
N ARG A 62 13.56 -10.05 27.12
CA ARG A 62 12.94 -11.37 27.28
C ARG A 62 12.12 -11.74 26.04
N LYS A 63 11.34 -10.81 25.48
CA LYS A 63 10.63 -11.01 24.20
C LYS A 63 11.61 -11.42 23.10
N CYS A 64 12.75 -10.74 23.00
CA CYS A 64 13.78 -11.00 22.01
C CYS A 64 14.48 -12.37 22.21
N SER A 65 14.84 -12.73 23.45
CA SER A 65 15.49 -14.02 23.73
C SER A 65 14.57 -15.22 23.48
N ILE A 66 13.28 -15.11 23.79
CA ILE A 66 12.29 -16.13 23.44
C ILE A 66 12.17 -16.26 21.92
N ALA A 67 12.04 -15.13 21.21
CA ALA A 67 11.96 -15.12 19.76
C ALA A 67 13.21 -15.72 19.09
N GLU A 68 14.42 -15.50 19.62
CA GLU A 68 15.64 -16.16 19.12
C GLU A 68 15.56 -17.68 19.20
N ARG A 69 15.20 -18.21 20.37
CA ARG A 69 15.06 -19.65 20.57
C ARG A 69 14.00 -20.23 19.63
N GLN A 70 12.85 -19.56 19.54
CA GLN A 70 11.75 -19.96 18.65
C GLN A 70 12.19 -19.89 17.18
N TYR A 71 12.92 -18.86 16.77
CA TYR A 71 13.39 -18.67 15.40
C TYR A 71 14.34 -19.78 14.98
N GLU A 72 15.29 -20.17 15.84
CA GLU A 72 16.17 -21.31 15.56
C GLU A 72 15.40 -22.62 15.38
N LEU A 73 14.41 -22.89 16.24
CA LEU A 73 13.57 -24.08 16.09
C LEU A 73 12.76 -24.03 14.78
N LEU A 74 12.04 -22.94 14.54
CA LEU A 74 11.18 -22.76 13.38
C LEU A 74 11.95 -22.90 12.06
N THR A 75 13.10 -22.22 11.95
CA THR A 75 13.88 -22.18 10.71
C THR A 75 14.76 -23.42 10.54
N LYS A 76 15.49 -23.87 11.57
CA LYS A 76 16.46 -24.97 11.46
C LYS A 76 15.81 -26.34 11.59
N LYS A 77 14.94 -26.54 12.60
CA LYS A 77 14.32 -27.86 12.87
C LYS A 77 13.11 -28.10 11.98
N TYR A 78 12.22 -27.12 11.85
CA TYR A 78 10.96 -27.29 11.11
C TYR A 78 10.98 -26.76 9.67
N GLY A 79 11.99 -25.96 9.31
CA GLY A 79 12.17 -25.46 7.94
C GLY A 79 11.08 -24.46 7.52
N VAL A 80 10.59 -23.65 8.45
CA VAL A 80 9.67 -22.54 8.18
C VAL A 80 10.46 -21.38 7.59
N SER A 81 9.98 -20.79 6.50
CA SER A 81 10.59 -19.60 5.91
C SER A 81 10.46 -18.39 6.86
N PRO A 82 11.50 -17.55 7.03
CA PRO A 82 11.43 -16.37 7.90
C PRO A 82 10.27 -15.43 7.59
N GLU A 83 9.94 -15.24 6.31
CA GLU A 83 8.81 -14.44 5.83
C GLU A 83 7.43 -14.90 6.33
N ASP A 84 7.33 -16.15 6.78
CA ASP A 84 6.10 -16.79 7.27
C ASP A 84 5.98 -16.76 8.79
N ILE A 85 6.98 -16.19 9.47
CA ILE A 85 6.99 -15.99 10.91
C ILE A 85 6.46 -14.58 11.20
N ILE A 86 5.38 -14.52 11.98
CA ILE A 86 4.79 -13.29 12.45
C ILE A 86 4.90 -13.26 13.97
N TRP A 87 5.77 -12.42 14.52
CA TRP A 87 5.96 -12.32 15.96
C TRP A 87 4.80 -11.59 16.63
N ASP A 88 4.26 -12.19 17.68
CA ASP A 88 3.40 -11.50 18.66
C ASP A 88 4.24 -11.22 19.92
N PRO A 89 4.78 -10.00 20.08
CA PRO A 89 5.58 -9.63 21.24
C PRO A 89 4.76 -9.52 22.53
N LEU A 90 3.46 -9.83 22.54
CA LEU A 90 2.54 -9.75 23.68
C LEU A 90 2.27 -8.34 24.18
N VAL A 91 1.01 -8.05 24.46
CA VAL A 91 0.54 -6.80 25.07
C VAL A 91 -0.07 -7.11 26.42
N PHE A 92 0.44 -6.46 27.47
CA PHE A 92 -0.08 -6.57 28.83
C PHE A 92 -0.85 -5.31 29.24
N PRO A 93 -1.81 -5.41 30.17
CA PRO A 93 -2.49 -4.25 30.73
C PRO A 93 -1.51 -3.32 31.45
N CYS A 94 -1.48 -2.03 31.10
CA CYS A 94 -0.56 -1.07 31.71
C CYS A 94 -1.19 -0.24 32.86
N ALA A 95 -2.46 -0.50 33.19
CA ALA A 95 -3.24 0.33 34.11
C ALA A 95 -3.95 -0.47 35.23
N THR A 96 -3.57 -1.74 35.45
CA THR A 96 -4.17 -2.60 36.48
C THR A 96 -3.57 -2.40 37.86
N GLY A 97 -2.42 -1.72 37.97
CA GLY A 97 -1.65 -1.57 39.22
C GLY A 97 -0.83 -2.82 39.59
N ASP A 98 -0.76 -3.80 38.69
CA ASP A 98 0.11 -4.96 38.85
C ASP A 98 1.57 -4.58 38.56
N LYS A 99 2.43 -4.71 39.58
CA LYS A 99 3.86 -4.39 39.47
C LYS A 99 4.59 -5.23 38.42
N GLN A 100 4.09 -6.42 38.11
CA GLN A 100 4.69 -7.26 37.09
C GLN A 100 4.57 -6.64 35.69
N TYR A 101 3.51 -5.88 35.42
CA TYR A 101 3.22 -5.29 34.11
C TYR A 101 3.45 -3.79 34.06
N GLU A 102 4.02 -3.21 35.12
CA GLU A 102 4.43 -1.82 35.15
C GLU A 102 5.49 -1.54 34.06
N GLY A 103 5.25 -0.56 33.20
CA GLY A 103 6.12 -0.27 32.05
C GLY A 103 6.07 -1.31 30.92
N SER A 104 5.23 -2.33 30.99
CA SER A 104 5.15 -3.38 29.94
C SER A 104 4.77 -2.86 28.55
N ALA A 105 4.06 -1.74 28.47
CA ALA A 105 3.68 -1.12 27.20
C ALA A 105 4.89 -0.58 26.43
N VAL A 106 5.80 0.16 27.08
CA VAL A 106 7.06 0.59 26.45
C VAL A 106 7.93 -0.60 26.09
N GLU A 107 7.99 -1.63 26.93
CA GLU A 107 8.73 -2.86 26.62
C GLU A 107 8.18 -3.59 25.39
N THR A 108 6.89 -3.46 25.11
CA THR A 108 6.27 -3.99 23.89
C THR A 108 6.66 -3.16 22.67
N ILE A 109 6.57 -1.82 22.75
CA ILE A 109 6.98 -0.91 21.66
C ILE A 109 8.45 -1.14 21.29
N GLU A 110 9.31 -1.24 22.29
CA GLU A 110 10.75 -1.44 22.10
C GLU A 110 11.08 -2.88 21.72
N GLY A 111 10.29 -3.85 22.19
CA GLY A 111 10.35 -5.24 21.71
C GLY A 111 10.09 -5.34 20.21
N ILE A 112 9.12 -4.60 19.67
CA ILE A 112 8.88 -4.53 18.21
C ILE A 112 10.13 -4.00 17.50
N ARG A 113 10.72 -2.88 17.95
CA ARG A 113 11.95 -2.33 17.35
C ARG A 113 13.09 -3.35 17.33
N LEU A 114 13.31 -4.04 18.44
CA LEU A 114 14.36 -5.05 18.55
C LEU A 114 14.10 -6.25 17.64
N LEU A 115 12.87 -6.76 17.59
CA LEU A 115 12.52 -7.88 16.73
C LEU A 115 12.66 -7.52 15.25
N LYS A 116 12.21 -6.32 14.84
CA LYS A 116 12.37 -5.85 13.46
C LYS A 116 13.84 -5.66 13.08
N ALA A 117 14.67 -5.15 13.98
CA ALA A 117 16.10 -5.01 13.75
C ALA A 117 16.83 -6.37 13.67
N LYS A 118 16.39 -7.36 14.45
CA LYS A 118 17.05 -8.66 14.57
C LYS A 118 16.59 -9.67 13.53
N PHE A 119 15.32 -9.61 13.15
CA PHE A 119 14.66 -10.52 12.24
C PHE A 119 13.95 -9.74 11.11
N PRO A 120 14.69 -9.06 10.23
CA PRO A 120 14.12 -8.12 9.25
C PRO A 120 13.18 -8.78 8.24
N GLU A 121 13.36 -10.08 7.97
CA GLU A 121 12.51 -10.86 7.07
C GLU A 121 11.15 -11.24 7.68
N THR A 122 11.02 -11.11 9.01
CA THR A 122 9.79 -11.47 9.74
C THR A 122 8.84 -10.28 9.86
N LYS A 123 7.58 -10.58 10.20
CA LYS A 123 6.57 -9.56 10.50
C LYS A 123 6.24 -9.53 11.99
N THR A 124 5.54 -8.50 12.42
CA THR A 124 5.04 -8.33 13.79
C THR A 124 3.53 -8.08 13.80
N ILE A 125 2.83 -8.66 14.76
CA ILE A 125 1.39 -8.48 14.95
C ILE A 125 1.06 -8.19 16.41
N LEU A 126 0.07 -7.32 16.67
CA LEU A 126 -0.42 -7.08 18.03
C LEU A 126 -1.94 -6.95 18.13
N GLY A 127 -2.48 -7.52 19.21
CA GLY A 127 -3.80 -7.15 19.73
C GLY A 127 -3.71 -5.90 20.60
N ILE A 128 -4.10 -4.75 20.05
CA ILE A 128 -3.90 -3.43 20.69
C ILE A 128 -4.72 -3.28 21.97
N SER A 129 -5.95 -3.80 22.00
CA SER A 129 -6.93 -3.50 23.06
C SER A 129 -6.58 -4.03 24.45
N ASN A 130 -5.60 -4.93 24.57
CA ASN A 130 -5.17 -5.49 25.85
C ASN A 130 -4.46 -4.45 26.72
N VAL A 131 -3.78 -3.47 26.10
CA VAL A 131 -3.01 -2.44 26.83
C VAL A 131 -3.89 -1.62 27.76
N SER A 132 -5.14 -1.39 27.35
CA SER A 132 -6.11 -0.54 28.04
C SER A 132 -7.05 -1.30 28.97
N PHE A 133 -6.82 -2.58 29.22
CA PHE A 133 -7.67 -3.36 30.13
C PHE A 133 -7.64 -2.76 31.54
N GLY A 134 -8.83 -2.63 32.17
CA GLY A 134 -9.00 -1.99 33.48
C GLY A 134 -9.28 -0.48 33.44
N LEU A 135 -9.18 0.18 32.28
CA LEU A 135 -9.48 1.62 32.15
C LEU A 135 -10.97 1.89 31.82
N PRO A 136 -11.47 3.10 32.13
CA PRO A 136 -12.79 3.56 31.66
C PRO A 136 -12.87 3.58 30.13
N ASN A 137 -14.03 3.23 29.55
CA ASN A 137 -14.22 3.10 28.10
C ASN A 137 -13.68 4.30 27.29
N ALA A 138 -13.98 5.53 27.69
CA ALA A 138 -13.52 6.73 27.00
C ALA A 138 -11.97 6.88 27.00
N GLY A 139 -11.31 6.40 28.05
CA GLY A 139 -9.84 6.38 28.11
C GLY A 139 -9.23 5.22 27.33
N ARG A 140 -9.95 4.11 27.17
CA ARG A 140 -9.47 2.94 26.41
C ARG A 140 -9.27 3.27 24.94
N GLU A 141 -10.24 3.95 24.34
CA GLU A 141 -10.22 4.30 22.92
C GLU A 141 -9.03 5.21 22.61
N VAL A 142 -8.81 6.26 23.41
CA VAL A 142 -7.65 7.14 23.31
C VAL A 142 -6.33 6.39 23.51
N LEU A 143 -6.20 5.58 24.58
CA LEU A 143 -4.96 4.87 24.86
C LEU A 143 -4.62 3.87 23.76
N ASN A 144 -5.61 3.15 23.24
CA ASN A 144 -5.43 2.20 22.14
C ASN A 144 -4.92 2.90 20.87
N SER A 145 -5.47 4.07 20.52
CA SER A 145 -5.03 4.85 19.36
C SER A 145 -3.60 5.35 19.50
N VAL A 146 -3.23 5.89 20.66
CA VAL A 146 -1.86 6.35 20.91
C VAL A 146 -0.88 5.18 20.93
N PHE A 147 -1.25 4.06 21.56
CA PHE A 147 -0.42 2.86 21.58
C PHE A 147 -0.21 2.27 20.18
N LEU A 148 -1.27 2.18 19.37
CA LEU A 148 -1.17 1.74 17.97
C LEU A 148 -0.23 2.65 17.18
N TYR A 149 -0.38 3.97 17.29
CA TYR A 149 0.49 4.93 16.62
C TYR A 149 1.96 4.71 16.98
N LEU A 150 2.28 4.58 18.27
CA LEU A 150 3.64 4.33 18.73
C LEU A 150 4.20 2.98 18.26
N CYS A 151 3.37 1.94 18.21
CA CYS A 151 3.76 0.63 17.68
C CYS A 151 4.04 0.67 16.18
N VAL A 152 3.23 1.38 15.40
CA VAL A 152 3.48 1.60 13.95
C VAL A 152 4.80 2.36 13.75
N GLN A 153 5.08 3.39 14.56
CA GLN A 153 6.38 4.09 14.56
C GLN A 153 7.56 3.20 14.99
N ALA A 154 7.30 2.12 15.71
CA ALA A 154 8.30 1.12 16.08
C ALA A 154 8.50 0.03 15.00
N GLY A 155 7.66 0.00 13.96
CA GLY A 155 7.73 -0.96 12.86
C GLY A 155 6.70 -2.09 12.91
N LEU A 156 5.59 -1.91 13.63
CA LEU A 156 4.49 -2.88 13.64
C LEU A 156 3.91 -3.09 12.23
N ASP A 157 3.81 -4.34 11.77
CA ASP A 157 3.31 -4.68 10.43
C ASP A 157 1.79 -4.92 10.41
N LEU A 158 1.25 -5.54 11.46
CA LEU A 158 -0.13 -6.01 11.55
C LEU A 158 -0.74 -5.63 12.91
N ALA A 159 -2.03 -5.25 12.93
CA ALA A 159 -2.73 -4.92 14.16
C ALA A 159 -4.15 -5.49 14.17
N ILE A 160 -4.55 -6.05 15.30
CA ILE A 160 -5.93 -6.45 15.59
C ILE A 160 -6.57 -5.33 16.41
N VAL A 161 -7.48 -4.59 15.77
CA VAL A 161 -8.13 -3.39 16.33
C VAL A 161 -9.63 -3.40 16.06
N ASN A 162 -10.39 -2.71 16.92
CA ASN A 162 -11.77 -2.36 16.62
C ASN A 162 -11.78 -1.00 15.91
N SER A 163 -11.91 -1.01 14.58
CA SER A 163 -11.89 0.18 13.74
C SER A 163 -13.07 1.14 13.96
N GLU A 164 -14.17 0.68 14.55
CA GLU A 164 -15.34 1.53 14.83
C GLU A 164 -15.12 2.40 16.07
N LYS A 165 -14.39 1.87 17.07
CA LYS A 165 -14.16 2.53 18.35
C LYS A 165 -12.81 3.24 18.46
N LEU A 166 -11.91 3.01 17.52
CA LEU A 166 -10.59 3.62 17.55
C LEU A 166 -10.72 5.13 17.27
N GLU A 167 -10.25 5.97 18.18
CA GLU A 167 -10.18 7.42 17.96
C GLU A 167 -9.08 7.72 16.94
N ARG A 168 -9.32 8.65 16.01
CA ARG A 168 -8.29 9.05 15.04
C ARG A 168 -7.14 9.71 15.79
N TYR A 169 -5.90 9.23 15.64
CA TYR A 169 -4.77 9.77 16.39
C TYR A 169 -4.63 11.29 16.26
N ALA A 170 -4.92 11.83 15.07
CA ALA A 170 -4.89 13.25 14.78
C ALA A 170 -5.95 14.08 15.54
N SER A 171 -7.10 13.52 15.90
CA SER A 171 -8.19 14.23 16.60
C SER A 171 -8.01 14.26 18.13
N ILE A 172 -7.15 13.41 18.68
CA ILE A 172 -6.86 13.34 20.12
C ILE A 172 -6.17 14.64 20.55
N SER A 173 -6.59 15.22 21.69
CA SER A 173 -5.99 16.44 22.20
C SER A 173 -4.56 16.21 22.70
N ASP A 174 -3.70 17.23 22.63
CA ASP A 174 -2.29 17.08 23.03
C ASP A 174 -2.14 16.70 24.51
N THR A 175 -3.03 17.20 25.38
CA THR A 175 -3.10 16.78 26.79
C THR A 175 -3.42 15.30 26.95
N GLU A 176 -4.35 14.76 26.14
CA GLU A 176 -4.70 13.33 26.19
C GLU A 176 -3.60 12.46 25.60
N LYS A 177 -2.92 12.92 24.55
CA LYS A 177 -1.72 12.25 24.01
C LYS A 177 -0.63 12.20 25.07
N GLU A 178 -0.33 13.33 25.72
CA GLU A 178 0.68 13.40 26.78
C GLU A 178 0.34 12.49 27.96
N LEU A 179 -0.92 12.48 28.41
CA LEU A 179 -1.37 11.57 29.47
C LEU A 179 -1.25 10.09 29.05
N ALA A 180 -1.63 9.76 27.82
CA ALA A 180 -1.50 8.40 27.28
C ALA A 180 -0.03 7.99 27.15
N GLU A 181 0.83 8.84 26.61
CA GLU A 181 2.27 8.58 26.51
C GLU A 181 2.91 8.43 27.88
N ASN A 182 2.59 9.29 28.85
CA ASN A 182 3.09 9.16 30.22
C ASN A 182 2.65 7.83 30.85
N LEU A 183 1.44 7.36 30.57
CA LEU A 183 0.98 6.03 31.00
C LEU A 183 1.73 4.89 30.30
N LEU A 184 1.88 4.94 28.97
CA LEU A 184 2.53 3.89 28.20
C LEU A 184 4.04 3.78 28.49
N TYR A 185 4.71 4.90 28.71
CA TYR A 185 6.13 4.97 29.05
C TYR A 185 6.40 4.94 30.56
N ASN A 186 5.36 4.81 31.39
CA ASN A 186 5.43 4.86 32.85
C ASN A 186 6.23 6.07 33.39
N ARG A 187 5.88 7.28 32.94
CA ARG A 187 6.55 8.54 33.32
C ARG A 187 5.74 9.29 34.39
N GLY A 188 6.46 9.89 35.33
CA GLY A 188 5.87 10.67 36.43
C GLY A 188 5.67 9.84 37.71
N SER A 189 5.07 10.46 38.73
CA SER A 189 4.91 9.82 40.05
C SER A 189 3.68 8.90 40.15
N ASP A 190 2.62 9.17 39.38
CA ASP A 190 1.39 8.35 39.33
C ASP A 190 0.67 8.54 37.97
N PRO A 191 1.20 7.93 36.89
CA PRO A 191 0.61 8.07 35.55
C PRO A 191 -0.78 7.44 35.43
N ILE A 192 -1.03 6.31 36.11
CA ILE A 192 -2.34 5.63 36.11
C ILE A 192 -3.39 6.54 36.77
N GLY A 193 -3.10 7.08 37.95
CA GLY A 193 -4.01 7.97 38.67
C GLY A 193 -4.31 9.25 37.89
N ALA A 194 -3.29 9.87 37.29
CA ALA A 194 -3.45 11.06 36.46
C ALA A 194 -4.37 10.79 35.25
N PHE A 195 -4.14 9.69 34.53
CA PHE A 195 -4.96 9.29 33.38
C PHE A 195 -6.40 9.00 33.79
N VAL A 196 -6.62 8.16 34.80
CA VAL A 196 -7.95 7.78 35.28
C VAL A 196 -8.72 8.98 35.83
N ALA A 197 -8.05 9.91 36.54
CA ALA A 197 -8.68 11.12 37.05
C ALA A 197 -9.20 12.03 35.93
N HIS A 198 -8.48 12.11 34.81
CA HIS A 198 -8.91 12.85 33.63
C HIS A 198 -10.17 12.22 33.01
N PHE A 199 -10.15 10.91 32.74
CA PHE A 199 -11.26 10.22 32.05
C PHE A 199 -12.46 9.90 32.94
N ARG A 200 -12.33 9.90 34.28
CA ARG A 200 -13.48 9.81 35.21
C ARG A 200 -14.27 11.12 35.29
N LYS A 201 -13.60 12.27 35.17
CA LYS A 201 -14.24 13.59 35.18
C LYS A 201 -14.82 13.97 33.82
N LYS A 202 -14.33 13.34 32.75
CA LYS A 202 -14.84 13.51 31.40
C LYS A 202 -16.22 12.85 31.30
N LYS A 203 -17.30 13.66 31.36
CA LYS A 203 -18.60 13.25 30.82
C LYS A 203 -18.40 12.85 29.35
N PRO A 204 -19.18 11.89 28.80
CA PRO A 204 -19.15 11.59 27.37
C PRO A 204 -19.32 12.92 26.65
N THR A 205 -18.22 13.41 26.12
CA THR A 205 -18.17 14.70 25.48
C THR A 205 -18.77 14.39 24.14
N SER A 206 -20.03 14.79 23.93
CA SER A 206 -20.48 15.08 22.58
C SER A 206 -19.33 15.85 21.94
N LYS A 207 -18.78 15.34 20.83
CA LYS A 207 -17.72 15.98 20.04
C LYS A 207 -17.88 17.50 20.18
N LYS A 208 -16.82 18.22 20.61
CA LYS A 208 -16.84 19.69 20.79
C LYS A 208 -17.77 20.29 19.73
N PRO A 209 -18.81 21.07 20.11
CA PRO A 209 -19.84 21.45 19.16
C PRO A 209 -19.15 22.12 17.98
N LEU A 210 -19.19 21.45 16.81
CA LEU A 210 -18.57 21.96 15.59
C LEU A 210 -19.06 23.40 15.33
N ASN A 211 -20.27 23.71 15.79
CA ASN A 211 -20.97 25.01 15.77
C ASN A 211 -20.14 26.24 16.21
N LEU A 212 -19.02 26.09 16.92
CA LEU A 212 -18.14 27.22 17.28
C LEU A 212 -17.13 27.58 16.18
N LEU A 213 -16.91 26.72 15.19
CA LEU A 213 -16.00 26.96 14.08
C LEU A 213 -16.73 27.65 12.90
N PRO A 214 -16.01 28.46 12.10
CA PRO A 214 -16.51 28.92 10.81
C PRO A 214 -16.94 27.76 9.93
N LEU A 215 -18.01 27.95 9.15
CA LEU A 215 -18.63 26.90 8.34
C LEU A 215 -17.64 26.14 7.46
N ASP A 216 -16.75 26.86 6.76
CA ASP A 216 -15.67 26.30 5.96
C ASP A 216 -14.74 25.35 6.72
N GLN A 217 -14.44 25.67 7.99
CA GLN A 217 -13.60 24.83 8.83
C GLN A 217 -14.37 23.59 9.33
N ARG A 218 -15.69 23.72 9.56
CA ARG A 218 -16.54 22.58 9.92
C ARG A 218 -16.61 21.58 8.77
N LEU A 219 -16.87 22.07 7.56
CA LEU A 219 -16.92 21.27 6.33
C LEU A 219 -15.60 20.52 6.07
N SER A 220 -14.46 21.20 6.16
CA SER A 220 -13.14 20.54 6.09
C SER A 220 -12.98 19.46 7.16
N LYS A 221 -13.38 19.78 8.40
CA LYS A 221 -13.26 18.87 9.54
C LYS A 221 -14.13 17.61 9.41
N TYR A 222 -15.34 17.69 8.85
CA TYR A 222 -16.15 16.50 8.58
C TYR A 222 -15.44 15.53 7.64
N ILE A 223 -14.74 16.04 6.63
CA ILE A 223 -13.94 15.23 5.71
C ILE A 223 -12.74 14.61 6.43
N VAL A 224 -12.00 15.41 7.22
CA VAL A 224 -10.85 14.93 8.02
C VAL A 224 -11.28 13.90 9.08
N GLU A 225 -12.51 13.96 9.58
CA GLU A 225 -13.07 12.99 10.52
C GLU A 225 -13.78 11.81 9.84
N GLY A 226 -14.01 11.87 8.52
CA GLY A 226 -14.82 10.88 7.81
C GLY A 226 -16.26 10.80 8.31
N SER A 227 -16.79 11.90 8.87
CA SER A 227 -18.10 11.94 9.52
C SER A 227 -19.17 12.49 8.60
N LYS A 228 -20.28 11.76 8.47
CA LYS A 228 -21.50 12.20 7.78
C LYS A 228 -22.45 12.96 8.72
N ASP A 229 -22.24 12.84 10.03
CA ASP A 229 -23.06 13.47 11.07
C ASP A 229 -22.85 14.99 11.07
N GLY A 230 -23.94 15.76 10.91
CA GLY A 230 -23.95 17.22 10.75
C GLY A 230 -23.45 17.76 9.40
N LEU A 231 -22.81 16.92 8.57
CA LEU A 231 -22.24 17.34 7.29
C LEU A 231 -23.30 17.90 6.34
N LEU A 232 -24.43 17.20 6.16
CA LEU A 232 -25.47 17.62 5.21
C LEU A 232 -26.14 18.94 5.61
N ASP A 233 -26.35 19.16 6.90
CA ASP A 233 -26.95 20.39 7.42
C ASP A 233 -26.01 21.59 7.19
N ASP A 234 -24.72 21.41 7.42
CA ASP A 234 -23.72 22.44 7.16
C ASP A 234 -23.51 22.69 5.66
N LEU A 235 -23.64 21.67 4.81
CA LEU A 235 -23.65 21.86 3.35
C LEU A 235 -24.88 22.68 2.92
N ALA A 236 -26.05 22.43 3.51
CA ALA A 236 -27.26 23.22 3.25
C ALA A 236 -27.10 24.68 3.70
N LEU A 237 -26.39 24.92 4.80
CA LEU A 237 -26.03 26.28 5.24
C LEU A 237 -25.06 26.93 4.25
N ALA A 238 -24.06 26.21 3.75
CA ALA A 238 -23.04 26.75 2.85
C ALA A 238 -23.65 27.18 1.51
N LEU A 239 -24.65 26.45 1.03
CA LEU A 239 -25.40 26.78 -0.19
C LEU A 239 -26.18 28.10 -0.12
N LYS A 240 -26.36 28.70 1.06
CA LYS A 240 -27.00 30.03 1.17
C LYS A 240 -26.09 31.14 0.64
N ASP A 241 -24.78 31.00 0.83
CA ASP A 241 -23.80 32.05 0.59
C ASP A 241 -22.74 31.67 -0.46
N GLN A 242 -22.59 30.38 -0.79
CA GLN A 242 -21.56 29.85 -1.70
C GLN A 242 -22.16 28.97 -2.80
N LYS A 243 -21.52 28.92 -3.97
CA LYS A 243 -21.90 27.98 -5.03
C LYS A 243 -21.46 26.57 -4.63
N PRO A 244 -22.20 25.51 -5.01
CA PRO A 244 -21.84 24.13 -4.68
C PRO A 244 -20.41 23.75 -5.08
N LEU A 245 -19.94 24.23 -6.24
CA LEU A 245 -18.57 23.98 -6.73
C LEU A 245 -17.50 24.67 -5.88
N ASP A 246 -17.80 25.84 -5.31
CA ASP A 246 -16.87 26.57 -4.43
C ASP A 246 -16.75 25.84 -3.09
N VAL A 247 -17.84 25.25 -2.60
CA VAL A 247 -17.85 24.40 -1.39
C VAL A 247 -17.00 23.14 -1.59
N ILE A 248 -17.11 22.50 -2.76
CA ILE A 248 -16.28 21.33 -3.11
C ILE A 248 -14.81 21.73 -3.20
N ASN A 249 -14.48 22.68 -4.08
CA ASN A 249 -13.10 23.06 -4.37
C ASN A 249 -12.41 23.83 -3.24
N GLY A 250 -13.18 24.40 -2.32
CA GLY A 250 -12.68 25.09 -1.13
C GLY A 250 -12.62 24.18 0.09
N PRO A 251 -13.58 24.27 1.01
CA PRO A 251 -13.50 23.60 2.31
C PRO A 251 -13.40 22.08 2.25
N LEU A 252 -14.14 21.41 1.35
CA LEU A 252 -14.10 19.94 1.28
C LEU A 252 -12.75 19.43 0.75
N MET A 253 -12.22 20.04 -0.31
CA MET A 253 -10.89 19.72 -0.84
C MET A 253 -9.78 19.98 0.17
N ARG A 254 -9.82 21.10 0.92
CA ARG A 254 -8.87 21.35 2.01
C ARG A 254 -8.88 20.23 3.05
N GLY A 255 -10.04 19.65 3.32
CA GLY A 255 -10.16 18.48 4.19
C GLY A 255 -9.46 17.25 3.61
N MET A 256 -9.59 16.99 2.31
CA MET A 256 -8.88 15.89 1.65
C MET A 256 -7.36 16.07 1.57
N ASP A 257 -6.88 17.29 1.33
CA ASP A 257 -5.44 17.59 1.36
C ASP A 257 -4.85 17.27 2.74
N GLU A 258 -5.57 17.62 3.81
CA GLU A 258 -5.18 17.30 5.18
C GLU A 258 -5.20 15.79 5.48
N VAL A 259 -6.19 15.06 4.97
CA VAL A 259 -6.22 13.58 5.05
C VAL A 259 -4.97 12.98 4.37
N GLY A 260 -4.59 13.48 3.19
CA GLY A 260 -3.38 13.06 2.50
C GLY A 260 -2.11 13.32 3.32
N ARG A 261 -2.01 14.50 3.95
CA ARG A 261 -0.88 14.86 4.83
C ARG A 261 -0.82 13.97 6.07
N LEU A 262 -1.95 13.68 6.70
CA LEU A 262 -2.03 12.83 7.89
C LEU A 262 -1.71 11.36 7.56
N PHE A 263 -2.18 10.85 6.43
CA PHE A 263 -1.84 9.51 5.95
C PHE A 263 -0.34 9.37 5.67
N ASN A 264 0.26 10.32 4.95
CA ASN A 264 1.70 10.31 4.66
C ASN A 264 2.59 10.46 5.91
N SER A 265 2.04 10.98 7.01
CA SER A 265 2.74 11.08 8.30
C SER A 265 2.42 9.92 9.26
N ASN A 266 1.81 8.84 8.77
CA ASN A 266 1.40 7.66 9.55
C ASN A 266 0.48 8.01 10.73
N LYS A 267 -0.30 9.09 10.60
CA LYS A 267 -1.30 9.54 11.59
C LYS A 267 -2.72 9.12 11.22
N LEU A 268 -2.91 8.57 10.01
CA LEU A 268 -4.13 7.89 9.60
C LEU A 268 -3.79 6.52 9.02
N ILE A 269 -4.68 5.55 9.24
CA ILE A 269 -4.64 4.24 8.59
C ILE A 269 -5.52 4.22 7.34
N VAL A 270 -5.31 3.24 6.46
CA VAL A 270 -6.07 3.09 5.20
C VAL A 270 -7.58 3.08 5.43
N ALA A 271 -8.06 2.42 6.48
CA ALA A 271 -9.50 2.37 6.81
C ALA A 271 -10.08 3.77 7.07
N GLU A 272 -9.34 4.66 7.73
CA GLU A 272 -9.79 6.02 8.02
C GLU A 272 -9.80 6.91 6.78
N VAL A 273 -8.83 6.70 5.87
CA VAL A 273 -8.80 7.37 4.55
C VAL A 273 -10.03 6.99 3.73
N LEU A 274 -10.44 5.71 3.75
CA LEU A 274 -11.65 5.25 3.06
C LEU A 274 -12.92 5.89 3.64
N GLN A 275 -13.02 6.01 4.96
CA GLN A 275 -14.14 6.73 5.60
C GLN A 275 -14.17 8.22 5.20
N SER A 276 -13.01 8.88 5.14
CA SER A 276 -12.90 10.26 4.65
C SER A 276 -13.36 10.39 3.19
N ALA A 277 -12.99 9.43 2.33
CA ALA A 277 -13.48 9.37 0.96
C ALA A 277 -15.00 9.14 0.89
N GLU A 278 -15.58 8.34 1.78
CA GLU A 278 -17.03 8.18 1.85
C GLU A 278 -17.76 9.46 2.28
N ALA A 279 -17.21 10.20 3.25
CA ALA A 279 -17.77 11.49 3.66
C ALA A 279 -17.69 12.51 2.50
N MET A 280 -16.57 12.54 1.78
CA MET A 280 -16.40 13.34 0.56
C MET A 280 -17.45 12.98 -0.49
N LYS A 281 -17.64 11.68 -0.77
CA LYS A 281 -18.66 11.20 -1.71
C LYS A 281 -20.06 11.62 -1.28
N ALA A 282 -20.40 11.50 0.00
CA ALA A 282 -21.70 11.93 0.53
C ALA A 282 -21.92 13.43 0.35
N ALA A 283 -20.89 14.25 0.60
CA ALA A 283 -20.96 15.70 0.39
C ALA A 283 -21.18 16.06 -1.09
N VAL A 284 -20.42 15.45 -2.00
CA VAL A 284 -20.57 15.68 -3.45
C VAL A 284 -21.96 15.25 -3.92
N THR A 285 -22.44 14.08 -3.50
CA THR A 285 -23.78 13.57 -3.83
C THR A 285 -24.88 14.53 -3.35
N PHE A 286 -24.71 15.13 -2.17
CA PHE A 286 -25.67 16.11 -1.65
C PHE A 286 -25.67 17.43 -2.44
N LEU A 287 -24.49 17.88 -2.87
CA LEU A 287 -24.33 19.14 -3.60
C LEU A 287 -24.73 19.04 -5.08
N GLU A 288 -24.65 17.86 -5.67
CA GLU A 288 -24.92 17.59 -7.10
C GLU A 288 -26.27 18.15 -7.60
N PRO A 289 -27.41 18.00 -6.90
CA PRO A 289 -28.70 18.54 -7.36
C PRO A 289 -28.77 20.07 -7.36
N PHE A 290 -27.93 20.73 -6.57
CA PHE A 290 -27.88 22.20 -6.44
C PHE A 290 -26.88 22.83 -7.40
N MET A 291 -26.09 22.01 -8.09
CA MET A 291 -25.31 22.48 -9.21
C MET A 291 -26.29 22.89 -10.30
N GLU A 292 -26.23 24.16 -10.71
CA GLU A 292 -26.86 24.54 -11.97
C GLU A 292 -26.37 23.56 -13.04
N LYS A 293 -27.27 23.08 -13.89
CA LYS A 293 -26.89 22.46 -15.18
C LYS A 293 -26.32 23.53 -16.13
N THR A 294 -25.48 24.42 -15.62
CA THR A 294 -24.35 24.90 -16.38
C THR A 294 -23.44 23.69 -16.53
N GLU A 295 -22.93 23.44 -17.73
CA GLU A 295 -21.86 22.46 -17.93
C GLU A 295 -20.82 22.68 -16.82
N SER A 296 -20.80 21.76 -15.84
CA SER A 296 -20.06 21.93 -14.60
C SER A 296 -18.64 22.35 -14.93
N SER A 297 -18.11 23.36 -14.26
CA SER A 297 -16.66 23.60 -14.29
C SER A 297 -15.97 22.50 -13.48
N THR A 298 -16.05 21.25 -13.95
CA THR A 298 -15.14 20.18 -13.58
C THR A 298 -13.74 20.68 -13.88
N LYS A 299 -12.78 20.46 -12.98
CA LYS A 299 -11.39 20.89 -13.21
C LYS A 299 -10.86 20.38 -14.56
N GLY A 300 -11.35 19.20 -14.95
CA GLY A 300 -11.36 18.68 -16.30
C GLY A 300 -12.08 17.34 -16.32
N LYS A 301 -12.28 16.80 -17.52
CA LYS A 301 -12.90 15.51 -17.79
C LYS A 301 -11.84 14.52 -18.29
N ILE A 302 -11.81 13.33 -17.71
CA ILE A 302 -10.87 12.27 -18.07
C ILE A 302 -11.61 10.97 -18.39
N ILE A 303 -11.20 10.30 -19.47
CA ILE A 303 -11.59 8.91 -19.74
C ILE A 303 -10.49 7.99 -19.20
N LEU A 304 -10.84 7.00 -18.39
CA LEU A 304 -9.92 5.95 -17.94
C LEU A 304 -10.26 4.61 -18.59
N ALA A 305 -9.26 3.94 -19.15
CA ALA A 305 -9.44 2.65 -19.81
C ALA A 305 -8.24 1.72 -19.59
N THR A 306 -8.52 0.44 -19.38
CA THR A 306 -7.48 -0.60 -19.47
C THR A 306 -7.45 -1.10 -20.90
N VAL A 307 -6.27 -1.15 -21.51
CA VAL A 307 -6.13 -1.48 -22.93
C VAL A 307 -6.60 -2.90 -23.29
N LYS A 308 -6.91 -3.11 -24.57
CA LYS A 308 -7.34 -4.40 -25.12
C LYS A 308 -6.46 -5.56 -24.66
N GLY A 309 -7.11 -6.64 -24.24
CA GLY A 309 -6.42 -7.86 -23.80
C GLY A 309 -5.89 -7.82 -22.36
N ASP A 310 -6.03 -6.70 -21.66
CA ASP A 310 -5.63 -6.56 -20.26
C ASP A 310 -6.85 -6.49 -19.32
N VAL A 311 -6.77 -7.20 -18.19
CA VAL A 311 -7.85 -7.35 -17.19
C VAL A 311 -7.54 -6.67 -15.88
N HIS A 312 -6.31 -6.21 -15.68
CA HIS A 312 -5.88 -5.70 -14.39
C HIS A 312 -6.37 -4.25 -14.23
N ASP A 313 -7.23 -4.01 -13.24
CA ASP A 313 -7.91 -2.72 -13.08
C ASP A 313 -7.74 -2.08 -11.70
N ILE A 314 -7.09 -2.76 -10.75
CA ILE A 314 -6.88 -2.27 -9.38
C ILE A 314 -6.24 -0.87 -9.40
N GLY A 315 -5.12 -0.71 -10.12
CA GLY A 315 -4.43 0.58 -10.22
C GLY A 315 -5.28 1.66 -10.90
N LYS A 316 -6.03 1.30 -11.95
CA LYS A 316 -6.95 2.22 -12.64
C LYS A 316 -8.08 2.69 -11.72
N ASN A 317 -8.68 1.79 -10.94
CA ASN A 317 -9.78 2.13 -10.03
C ASN A 317 -9.29 3.00 -8.87
N LEU A 318 -8.04 2.82 -8.43
CA LEU A 318 -7.42 3.74 -7.47
C LEU A 318 -7.26 5.15 -8.07
N VAL A 319 -6.78 5.26 -9.31
CA VAL A 319 -6.67 6.53 -10.04
C VAL A 319 -8.04 7.19 -10.24
N ASP A 320 -9.06 6.40 -10.58
CA ASP A 320 -10.45 6.87 -10.67
C ASP A 320 -10.91 7.52 -9.36
N ILE A 321 -10.78 6.79 -8.23
CA ILE A 321 -11.15 7.31 -6.91
C ILE A 321 -10.39 8.60 -6.59
N ILE A 322 -9.09 8.65 -6.85
CA ILE A 322 -8.26 9.81 -6.55
C ILE A 322 -8.67 11.02 -7.41
N LEU A 323 -8.84 10.86 -8.72
CA LEU A 323 -9.22 11.95 -9.62
C LEU A 323 -10.64 12.44 -9.36
N SER A 324 -11.58 11.52 -9.16
CA SER A 324 -12.98 11.83 -8.79
C SER A 324 -13.02 12.62 -7.48
N ASN A 325 -12.27 12.20 -6.46
CA ASN A 325 -12.18 12.91 -5.19
C ASN A 325 -11.48 14.27 -5.30
N ASN A 326 -10.75 14.54 -6.39
CA ASN A 326 -10.07 15.80 -6.64
C ASN A 326 -10.83 16.76 -7.57
N GLY A 327 -12.08 16.43 -7.94
CA GLY A 327 -12.96 17.30 -8.73
C GLY A 327 -12.83 17.15 -10.25
N PHE A 328 -12.25 16.04 -10.72
CA PHE A 328 -12.29 15.66 -12.14
C PHE A 328 -13.54 14.83 -12.45
N ALA A 329 -14.13 15.03 -13.63
CA ALA A 329 -15.16 14.13 -14.13
C ALA A 329 -14.50 12.90 -14.74
N VAL A 330 -14.59 11.75 -14.07
CA VAL A 330 -13.98 10.49 -14.51
C VAL A 330 -15.02 9.62 -15.23
N ILE A 331 -14.70 9.22 -16.46
CA ILE A 331 -15.46 8.24 -17.23
C ILE A 331 -14.62 6.97 -17.33
N ASN A 332 -14.96 5.98 -16.52
CA ASN A 332 -14.24 4.73 -16.45
C ASN A 332 -14.86 3.70 -17.41
N LEU A 333 -14.17 3.41 -18.52
CA LEU A 333 -14.65 2.47 -19.53
C LEU A 333 -14.45 1.00 -19.12
N GLY A 334 -13.64 0.73 -18.09
CA GLY A 334 -13.38 -0.62 -17.58
C GLY A 334 -12.13 -1.27 -18.18
N ILE A 335 -12.23 -2.58 -18.45
CA ILE A 335 -11.12 -3.45 -18.85
C ILE A 335 -11.23 -3.95 -20.28
N LYS A 336 -10.11 -4.39 -20.86
CA LYS A 336 -10.02 -4.91 -22.23
C LYS A 336 -10.58 -3.97 -23.31
N ILE A 337 -10.43 -2.66 -23.15
CA ILE A 337 -11.04 -1.67 -24.04
C ILE A 337 -10.26 -1.58 -25.36
N PRO A 338 -10.91 -1.90 -26.51
CA PRO A 338 -10.30 -1.77 -27.82
C PRO A 338 -10.25 -0.30 -28.29
N PRO A 339 -9.32 0.07 -29.19
CA PRO A 339 -9.16 1.45 -29.65
C PRO A 339 -10.44 2.05 -30.25
N GLU A 340 -11.26 1.27 -30.95
CA GLU A 340 -12.49 1.74 -31.58
C GLU A 340 -13.52 2.20 -30.53
N GLN A 341 -13.64 1.46 -29.43
CA GLN A 341 -14.52 1.84 -28.31
C GLN A 341 -14.01 3.10 -27.62
N LEU A 342 -12.69 3.23 -27.44
CA LEU A 342 -12.08 4.41 -26.86
C LEU A 342 -12.28 5.65 -27.75
N ILE A 343 -12.08 5.53 -29.07
CA ILE A 343 -12.32 6.60 -30.05
C ILE A 343 -13.77 7.06 -29.98
N SER A 344 -14.73 6.12 -29.94
CA SER A 344 -16.14 6.44 -29.81
C SER A 344 -16.41 7.23 -28.52
N ALA A 345 -15.89 6.75 -27.38
CA ALA A 345 -16.07 7.39 -26.09
C ALA A 345 -15.43 8.80 -26.04
N ILE A 346 -14.27 9.00 -26.67
CA ILE A 346 -13.63 10.33 -26.77
C ILE A 346 -14.49 11.29 -27.59
N ARG A 347 -15.04 10.83 -28.72
CA ARG A 347 -15.91 11.67 -29.57
C ARG A 347 -17.23 12.01 -28.88
N GLU A 348 -17.79 11.06 -28.15
CA GLU A 348 -19.04 11.22 -27.40
C GLU A 348 -18.86 12.17 -26.21
N HIS A 349 -17.89 11.87 -25.33
CA HIS A 349 -17.77 12.57 -24.06
C HIS A 349 -16.88 13.82 -24.10
N LYS A 350 -16.06 13.98 -25.15
CA LYS A 350 -15.11 15.08 -25.35
C LYS A 350 -14.29 15.37 -24.09
N PRO A 351 -13.45 14.41 -23.63
CA PRO A 351 -12.63 14.61 -22.44
C PRO A 351 -11.46 15.57 -22.72
N ASP A 352 -10.98 16.21 -21.66
CA ASP A 352 -9.77 17.04 -21.68
C ASP A 352 -8.50 16.18 -21.70
N MET A 353 -8.58 14.93 -21.23
CA MET A 353 -7.48 13.98 -21.28
C MET A 353 -7.95 12.52 -21.25
N VAL A 354 -7.06 11.59 -21.60
CA VAL A 354 -7.33 10.14 -21.57
C VAL A 354 -6.24 9.44 -20.76
N GLY A 355 -6.63 8.61 -19.79
CA GLY A 355 -5.72 7.75 -19.04
C GLY A 355 -5.80 6.29 -19.51
N LEU A 356 -4.67 5.73 -19.94
CA LEU A 356 -4.53 4.33 -20.33
C LEU A 356 -3.75 3.55 -19.28
N SER A 357 -4.30 2.41 -18.87
CA SER A 357 -3.67 1.48 -17.93
C SER A 357 -3.29 0.15 -18.59
N GLY A 358 -2.16 -0.42 -18.19
CA GLY A 358 -1.71 -1.75 -18.62
C GLY A 358 -0.64 -2.35 -17.71
N LEU A 359 -0.77 -3.64 -17.40
CA LEU A 359 0.14 -4.38 -16.53
C LEU A 359 1.14 -5.25 -17.30
N LEU A 360 0.79 -5.74 -18.49
CA LEU A 360 1.62 -6.70 -19.25
C LEU A 360 2.44 -6.01 -20.35
N VAL A 361 3.55 -6.64 -20.77
CA VAL A 361 4.37 -6.15 -21.90
C VAL A 361 3.55 -6.07 -23.19
N LYS A 362 2.65 -7.04 -23.42
CA LYS A 362 1.71 -6.99 -24.55
C LYS A 362 0.73 -5.81 -24.44
N SER A 363 0.36 -5.42 -23.22
CA SER A 363 -0.48 -4.24 -22.97
C SER A 363 0.24 -2.95 -23.34
N ALA A 364 1.55 -2.85 -23.07
CA ALA A 364 2.34 -1.69 -23.48
C ALA A 364 2.40 -1.55 -25.02
N GLN A 365 2.52 -2.67 -25.75
CA GLN A 365 2.40 -2.66 -27.22
C GLN A 365 0.99 -2.27 -27.67
N GLN A 366 -0.04 -2.73 -26.97
CA GLN A 366 -1.41 -2.33 -27.26
C GLN A 366 -1.63 -0.83 -27.08
N MET A 367 -0.94 -0.17 -26.14
CA MET A 367 -0.97 1.29 -26.00
C MET A 367 -0.37 2.02 -27.21
N VAL A 368 0.66 1.45 -27.88
CA VAL A 368 1.21 1.99 -29.13
C VAL A 368 0.17 1.91 -30.25
N VAL A 369 -0.52 0.77 -30.36
CA VAL A 369 -1.60 0.58 -31.33
C VAL A 369 -2.73 1.57 -31.05
N THR A 370 -3.19 1.67 -29.80
CA THR A 370 -4.21 2.63 -29.40
C THR A 370 -3.80 4.07 -29.73
N ALA A 371 -2.56 4.47 -29.43
CA ALA A 371 -2.02 5.78 -29.76
C ALA A 371 -2.05 6.06 -31.28
N SER A 372 -1.60 5.10 -32.10
CA SER A 372 -1.66 5.18 -33.56
C SER A 372 -3.09 5.36 -34.06
N ASP A 373 -4.02 4.54 -33.57
CA ASP A 373 -5.42 4.58 -34.01
C ASP A 373 -6.11 5.90 -33.59
N LEU A 374 -5.80 6.42 -32.40
CA LEU A 374 -6.25 7.74 -31.96
C LEU A 374 -5.73 8.84 -32.91
N SER A 375 -4.46 8.76 -33.31
CA SER A 375 -3.85 9.72 -34.25
C SER A 375 -4.49 9.65 -35.64
N GLN A 376 -4.68 8.45 -36.18
CA GLN A 376 -5.38 8.22 -37.45
C GLN A 376 -6.83 8.71 -37.41
N ALA A 377 -7.48 8.62 -36.25
CA ALA A 377 -8.82 9.14 -36.02
C ALA A 377 -8.88 10.67 -35.84
N GLY A 378 -7.74 11.37 -35.91
CA GLY A 378 -7.60 12.82 -35.77
C GLY A 378 -7.71 13.32 -34.33
N ILE A 379 -7.57 12.44 -33.33
CA ILE A 379 -7.65 12.80 -31.91
C ILE A 379 -6.29 13.35 -31.47
N GLN A 380 -6.31 14.48 -30.75
CA GLN A 380 -5.12 15.13 -30.20
C GLN A 380 -5.20 15.38 -28.69
N VAL A 381 -6.26 14.90 -28.05
CA VAL A 381 -6.47 14.97 -26.60
C VAL A 381 -5.26 14.39 -25.86
N PRO A 382 -4.68 15.07 -24.86
CA PRO A 382 -3.55 14.55 -24.08
C PRO A 382 -3.80 13.14 -23.53
N VAL A 383 -2.83 12.24 -23.70
CA VAL A 383 -2.90 10.85 -23.24
C VAL A 383 -1.90 10.62 -22.12
N LEU A 384 -2.41 10.28 -20.93
CA LEU A 384 -1.63 9.80 -19.80
C LEU A 384 -1.54 8.27 -19.89
N VAL A 385 -0.34 7.73 -19.76
CA VAL A 385 -0.13 6.26 -19.76
C VAL A 385 0.58 5.83 -18.49
N GLY A 386 0.09 4.75 -17.87
CA GLY A 386 0.64 4.22 -16.62
C GLY A 386 0.42 2.73 -16.43
N GLY A 387 1.16 2.13 -15.50
CA GLY A 387 1.09 0.71 -15.16
C GLY A 387 2.47 0.02 -15.13
N ALA A 388 2.57 -1.11 -14.43
CA ALA A 388 3.87 -1.66 -14.00
C ALA A 388 4.80 -2.15 -15.13
N ALA A 389 4.27 -2.40 -16.34
CA ALA A 389 5.05 -2.76 -17.51
C ALA A 389 5.61 -1.55 -18.28
N LEU A 390 5.16 -0.33 -17.99
CA LEU A 390 5.63 0.87 -18.67
C LEU A 390 6.89 1.44 -18.02
N SER A 391 7.64 2.18 -18.83
CA SER A 391 8.73 3.03 -18.40
C SER A 391 8.70 4.32 -19.21
N GLU A 392 9.19 5.42 -18.63
CA GLU A 392 9.27 6.72 -19.31
C GLU A 392 9.95 6.60 -20.68
N ASN A 393 11.05 5.84 -20.77
CA ASN A 393 11.78 5.61 -22.02
C ASN A 393 10.93 4.93 -23.09
N PHE A 394 10.14 3.91 -22.73
CA PHE A 394 9.25 3.24 -23.68
C PHE A 394 8.16 4.19 -24.17
N VAL A 395 7.58 4.98 -23.26
CA VAL A 395 6.56 5.98 -23.61
C VAL A 395 7.10 6.99 -24.62
N ILE A 396 8.27 7.57 -24.35
CA ILE A 396 8.89 8.59 -25.22
C ILE A 396 9.33 8.01 -26.57
N LYS A 397 9.86 6.78 -26.61
CA LYS A 397 10.41 6.18 -27.84
C LYS A 397 9.39 5.43 -28.71
N GLN A 398 8.30 4.92 -28.13
CA GLN A 398 7.37 4.03 -28.84
C GLN A 398 5.94 4.59 -28.89
N ILE A 399 5.40 5.08 -27.77
CA ILE A 399 4.00 5.54 -27.71
C ILE A 399 3.87 6.98 -28.22
N ALA A 400 4.71 7.89 -27.72
CA ALA A 400 4.67 9.30 -28.09
C ALA A 400 4.87 9.56 -29.60
N PRO A 401 5.75 8.84 -30.34
CA PRO A 401 5.87 9.02 -31.78
C PRO A 401 4.68 8.47 -32.58
N ALA A 402 3.92 7.53 -32.02
CA ALA A 402 2.74 6.96 -32.66
C ALA A 402 1.50 7.85 -32.49
N TYR A 403 1.55 8.88 -31.62
CA TYR A 403 0.44 9.79 -31.37
C TYR A 403 0.74 11.21 -31.84
N SER A 404 -0.24 11.85 -32.49
CA SER A 404 -0.13 13.25 -32.91
C SER A 404 -0.29 14.24 -31.75
N GLY A 405 -0.92 13.84 -30.64
CA GLY A 405 -1.08 14.67 -29.45
C GLY A 405 0.04 14.49 -28.42
N THR A 406 -0.16 15.06 -27.23
CA THR A 406 0.81 14.92 -26.12
C THR A 406 0.61 13.59 -25.40
N VAL A 407 1.69 12.83 -25.19
CA VAL A 407 1.70 11.61 -24.36
C VAL A 407 2.55 11.85 -23.12
N ILE A 408 2.01 11.58 -21.94
CA ILE A 408 2.69 11.77 -20.65
C ILE A 408 2.72 10.43 -19.90
N TYR A 409 3.88 10.09 -19.33
CA TYR A 409 4.02 8.95 -18.45
C TYR A 409 3.64 9.35 -17.02
N ALA A 410 2.79 8.55 -16.37
CA ALA A 410 2.49 8.67 -14.94
C ALA A 410 3.05 7.46 -14.20
N SER A 411 3.93 7.68 -13.21
CA SER A 411 4.57 6.59 -12.46
C SER A 411 3.63 5.89 -11.49
N ASP A 412 2.71 6.65 -10.90
CA ASP A 412 1.74 6.20 -9.92
C ASP A 412 0.48 7.10 -9.93
N ALA A 413 -0.45 6.84 -9.02
CA ALA A 413 -1.74 7.53 -9.00
C ALA A 413 -1.66 8.99 -8.52
N MET A 414 -0.68 9.33 -7.68
CA MET A 414 -0.49 10.71 -7.21
C MET A 414 0.20 11.56 -8.27
N ASP A 415 1.21 10.99 -8.95
CA ASP A 415 1.83 11.60 -10.13
C ASP A 415 0.78 11.82 -11.25
N GLY A 416 -0.10 10.84 -11.46
CA GLY A 416 -1.24 10.97 -12.38
C GLY A 416 -2.19 12.14 -12.03
N LEU A 417 -2.48 12.37 -10.75
CA LEU A 417 -3.27 13.52 -10.29
C LEU A 417 -2.56 14.84 -10.55
N ASP A 418 -1.27 14.92 -10.26
CA ASP A 418 -0.48 16.14 -10.46
C ASP A 418 -0.32 16.48 -11.95
N ILE A 419 -0.15 15.48 -12.81
CA ILE A 419 -0.17 15.64 -14.27
C ILE A 419 -1.55 16.13 -14.72
N ALA A 420 -2.63 15.51 -14.25
CA ALA A 420 -3.99 15.91 -14.62
C ALA A 420 -4.28 17.38 -14.27
N LYS A 421 -3.85 17.85 -13.09
CA LYS A 421 -3.94 19.27 -12.69
C LYS A 421 -3.18 20.21 -13.63
N LYS A 422 -2.01 19.79 -14.13
CA LYS A 422 -1.22 20.58 -15.09
C LYS A 422 -1.85 20.59 -16.47
N VAL A 423 -2.39 19.47 -16.94
CA VAL A 423 -2.98 19.38 -18.29
C VAL A 423 -4.17 20.32 -18.47
N VAL A 424 -4.98 20.53 -17.43
CA VAL A 424 -6.15 21.43 -17.49
C VAL A 424 -5.81 22.91 -17.31
N SER A 425 -4.57 23.23 -16.94
CA SER A 425 -4.08 24.60 -16.79
C SER A 425 -3.21 24.96 -18.01
N PRO A 426 -3.62 25.92 -18.88
CA PRO A 426 -2.89 26.22 -20.12
C PRO A 426 -1.40 26.52 -19.92
N ASP A 427 -1.06 27.40 -18.97
CA ASP A 427 0.33 27.79 -18.70
C ASP A 427 1.16 26.60 -18.21
N ALA A 428 0.63 25.84 -17.24
CA ALA A 428 1.32 24.67 -16.70
C ALA A 428 1.43 23.52 -17.72
N PHE A 429 0.46 23.41 -18.64
CA PHE A 429 0.50 22.43 -19.71
C PHE A 429 1.55 22.78 -20.78
N ASP A 430 1.71 24.06 -21.10
CA ASP A 430 2.78 24.53 -21.99
C ASP A 430 4.16 24.29 -21.39
N GLU A 431 4.35 24.56 -20.10
CA GLU A 431 5.57 24.19 -19.37
C GLU A 431 5.83 22.67 -19.39
N LEU A 432 4.80 21.87 -19.18
CA LEU A 432 4.89 20.41 -19.22
C LEU A 432 5.30 19.92 -20.61
N LYS A 433 4.70 20.47 -21.69
CA LYS A 433 5.07 20.15 -23.07
C LYS A 433 6.52 20.53 -23.37
N ALA A 434 6.98 21.69 -22.90
CA ALA A 434 8.37 22.11 -23.06
C ALA A 434 9.35 21.16 -22.35
N LYS A 435 9.01 20.73 -21.13
CA LYS A 435 9.81 19.75 -20.36
C LYS A 435 9.88 18.40 -21.07
N LEU A 436 8.76 17.89 -21.59
CA LEU A 436 8.71 16.65 -22.35
C LEU A 436 9.53 16.73 -23.65
N ALA A 437 9.48 17.87 -24.35
CA ALA A 437 10.28 18.10 -25.55
C ALA A 437 11.79 18.10 -25.24
N SER A 438 12.21 18.76 -24.15
CA SER A 438 13.59 18.71 -23.67
C SER A 438 14.03 17.27 -23.38
N ARG A 439 13.21 16.52 -22.64
CA ARG A 439 13.50 15.12 -22.28
C ARG A 439 13.60 14.22 -23.51
N LYS A 440 12.73 14.41 -24.50
CA LYS A 440 12.78 13.71 -25.79
C LYS A 440 14.08 14.02 -26.55
N SER A 441 14.54 15.28 -26.53
CA SER A 441 15.80 15.70 -27.15
C SER A 441 17.02 15.08 -26.47
N GLU A 442 17.03 15.01 -25.13
CA GLU A 442 18.07 14.32 -24.35
C GLU A 442 18.14 12.83 -24.73
N LEU A 443 17.00 12.14 -24.73
CA LEU A 443 16.92 10.71 -25.08
C LEU A 443 17.23 10.43 -26.55
N ALA A 444 17.06 11.41 -27.45
CA ALA A 444 17.47 11.32 -28.84
C ALA A 444 18.98 11.45 -29.02
N LYS A 445 19.66 12.26 -28.18
CA LYS A 445 21.13 12.41 -28.16
C LYS A 445 21.84 11.15 -27.66
N GLU A 446 21.18 10.33 -26.86
CA GLU A 446 21.70 9.02 -26.43
C GLU A 446 21.81 8.00 -27.59
N GLY A 447 21.30 8.34 -28.78
CA GLY A 447 21.45 7.56 -30.00
C GLY A 447 20.64 6.25 -30.01
N PRO A 448 20.19 5.79 -31.18
CA PRO A 448 19.67 4.44 -31.28
C PRO A 448 20.82 3.44 -31.13
N THR A 449 20.78 2.59 -30.11
CA THR A 449 21.48 1.29 -30.15
C THR A 449 20.71 0.34 -31.07
N LEU A 450 20.49 0.74 -32.32
CA LEU A 450 19.91 -0.13 -33.33
C LEU A 450 21.06 -0.88 -34.01
N ARG A 451 21.26 -2.14 -33.62
CA ARG A 451 21.74 -3.12 -34.60
C ARG A 451 20.67 -3.17 -35.68
N SER A 452 21.03 -2.78 -36.90
CA SER A 452 20.20 -2.98 -38.08
C SER A 452 19.85 -4.47 -38.16
N THR A 453 18.61 -4.80 -37.87
CA THR A 453 18.07 -6.08 -38.32
C THR A 453 17.54 -5.81 -39.71
N GLU A 454 18.40 -6.01 -40.71
CA GLU A 454 17.90 -6.33 -42.04
C GLU A 454 16.85 -7.43 -41.86
N ALA A 455 15.68 -7.27 -42.47
CA ALA A 455 14.66 -8.29 -42.42
C ALA A 455 15.32 -9.60 -42.84
N ALA A 456 15.42 -10.55 -41.90
CA ALA A 456 16.04 -11.83 -42.19
C ALA A 456 15.29 -12.43 -43.38
N GLY A 457 15.94 -12.45 -44.55
CA GLY A 457 15.39 -13.10 -45.71
C GLY A 457 15.06 -14.55 -45.36
N PHE A 458 14.07 -15.13 -46.03
CA PHE A 458 13.81 -16.57 -45.93
C PHE A 458 15.00 -17.41 -46.44
N GLU A 459 16.00 -16.76 -47.04
CA GLU A 459 17.29 -17.38 -47.34
C GLU A 459 18.05 -17.64 -46.05
N ARG A 460 18.16 -18.94 -45.75
CA ARG A 460 18.98 -19.47 -44.68
C ARG A 460 20.38 -18.88 -44.75
N SER A 461 20.89 -18.40 -43.61
CA SER A 461 22.28 -17.95 -43.49
C SER A 461 23.25 -19.02 -44.01
N MET A 462 24.02 -18.68 -45.05
CA MET A 462 25.09 -19.53 -45.60
C MET A 462 26.20 -19.83 -44.58
N GLN A 463 26.24 -19.08 -43.46
CA GLN A 463 27.18 -19.32 -42.36
C GLN A 463 26.71 -20.44 -41.41
N ILE A 464 25.45 -20.84 -41.45
CA ILE A 464 24.91 -21.90 -40.57
C ILE A 464 24.84 -23.21 -41.36
N ALA A 465 25.83 -24.08 -41.14
CA ALA A 465 25.92 -25.40 -41.75
C ALA A 465 24.65 -26.24 -41.51
N VAL A 466 24.20 -26.95 -42.54
CA VAL A 466 23.12 -27.95 -42.39
C VAL A 466 23.76 -29.18 -41.76
N LEU A 467 23.26 -29.60 -40.61
CA LEU A 467 23.66 -30.89 -40.06
C LEU A 467 22.99 -31.98 -40.89
N ASP A 468 23.80 -32.89 -41.45
CA ASP A 468 23.29 -34.05 -42.20
C ASP A 468 22.44 -34.97 -41.31
N LYS A 469 22.67 -34.93 -40.00
CA LYS A 469 21.89 -35.65 -39.00
C LYS A 469 21.52 -34.70 -37.86
N VAL A 470 20.23 -34.44 -37.72
CA VAL A 470 19.69 -33.68 -36.58
C VAL A 470 19.76 -34.57 -35.33
N PRO A 471 20.31 -34.08 -34.20
CA PRO A 471 20.31 -34.85 -32.96
C PRO A 471 18.87 -35.11 -32.50
N GLU A 472 18.54 -36.36 -32.22
CA GLU A 472 17.22 -36.72 -31.72
C GLU A 472 17.08 -36.25 -30.26
N PRO A 473 15.94 -35.66 -29.88
CA PRO A 473 15.71 -35.29 -28.50
C PRO A 473 15.68 -36.56 -27.64
N PRO A 474 16.16 -36.51 -26.38
CA PRO A 474 16.16 -37.67 -25.48
C PRO A 474 14.76 -38.24 -25.22
N HIS A 475 13.71 -37.45 -25.48
CA HIS A 475 12.32 -37.84 -25.30
C HIS A 475 11.41 -37.03 -26.23
N TRP A 476 10.30 -37.65 -26.63
CA TRP A 476 9.22 -37.05 -27.41
C TRP A 476 7.94 -36.99 -26.59
N GLY A 477 7.18 -35.90 -26.71
CA GLY A 477 5.91 -35.72 -25.98
C GLY A 477 6.05 -34.95 -24.66
N THR A 478 4.95 -34.86 -23.92
CA THR A 478 4.86 -34.04 -22.70
C THR A 478 5.42 -34.78 -21.50
N ARG A 479 6.43 -34.19 -20.83
CA ARG A 479 6.95 -34.66 -19.55
C ARG A 479 6.59 -33.67 -18.44
N THR A 480 5.89 -34.13 -17.42
CA THR A 480 5.60 -33.34 -16.22
C THR A 480 6.60 -33.67 -15.12
N LEU A 481 7.35 -32.67 -14.67
CA LEU A 481 8.22 -32.79 -13.50
C LEU A 481 7.45 -32.30 -12.28
N ARG A 482 7.11 -33.21 -11.35
CA ARG A 482 6.33 -32.87 -10.16
C ARG A 482 7.20 -32.51 -8.95
N ASP A 483 8.40 -33.08 -8.90
CA ASP A 483 9.31 -32.98 -7.75
C ASP A 483 10.66 -32.40 -8.18
N THR A 484 10.65 -31.18 -8.72
CA THR A 484 11.91 -30.49 -9.10
C THR A 484 12.50 -29.81 -7.85
N PRO A 485 13.73 -30.15 -7.44
CA PRO A 485 14.35 -29.51 -6.29
C PRO A 485 14.48 -27.99 -6.44
N ILE A 486 14.18 -27.24 -5.38
CA ILE A 486 14.17 -25.77 -5.41
C ILE A 486 15.55 -25.21 -5.70
N ASP A 487 16.62 -25.83 -5.19
CA ASP A 487 18.00 -25.43 -5.46
C ASP A 487 18.34 -25.54 -6.96
N HIS A 488 17.73 -26.49 -7.67
CA HIS A 488 17.90 -26.63 -9.11
C HIS A 488 17.18 -25.50 -9.85
N ILE A 489 15.98 -25.12 -9.40
CA ILE A 489 15.23 -23.99 -9.97
C ILE A 489 15.96 -22.66 -9.72
N TRP A 490 16.48 -22.47 -8.50
CA TRP A 490 17.16 -21.24 -8.07
C TRP A 490 18.32 -20.86 -8.99
N ARG A 491 19.07 -21.84 -9.51
CA ARG A 491 20.19 -21.61 -10.46
C ARG A 491 19.75 -20.92 -11.77
N PHE A 492 18.47 -20.97 -12.11
CA PHE A 492 17.93 -20.34 -13.32
C PHE A 492 17.16 -19.05 -13.02
N VAL A 493 17.01 -18.68 -11.74
CA VAL A 493 16.36 -17.44 -11.31
C VAL A 493 17.38 -16.30 -11.37
N ASN A 494 16.99 -15.16 -11.96
CA ASN A 494 17.84 -13.97 -12.01
C ASN A 494 17.75 -13.20 -10.68
N PRO A 495 18.78 -13.24 -9.82
CA PRO A 495 18.71 -12.64 -8.48
C PRO A 495 18.59 -11.11 -8.54
N MET A 496 19.13 -10.50 -9.59
CA MET A 496 19.07 -9.05 -9.79
C MET A 496 17.65 -8.51 -9.98
N MET A 497 16.79 -9.29 -10.63
CA MET A 497 15.39 -8.93 -10.79
C MET A 497 14.62 -9.03 -9.47
N ILE A 498 14.91 -10.05 -8.66
CA ILE A 498 14.31 -10.25 -7.35
C ILE A 498 14.73 -9.12 -6.40
N TYR A 499 16.04 -8.97 -6.16
CA TYR A 499 16.56 -7.98 -5.23
C TYR A 499 16.25 -6.56 -5.68
N GLY A 500 16.51 -6.24 -6.95
CA GLY A 500 16.39 -4.88 -7.46
C GLY A 500 14.95 -4.42 -7.66
N ARG A 501 14.16 -5.17 -8.44
CA ARG A 501 12.87 -4.70 -8.95
C ARG A 501 11.70 -5.06 -8.04
N HIS A 502 11.75 -6.22 -7.39
CA HIS A 502 10.65 -6.70 -6.55
C HIS A 502 10.83 -6.37 -5.07
N LEU A 503 12.08 -6.38 -4.60
CA LEU A 503 12.42 -6.04 -3.21
C LEU A 503 12.96 -4.61 -3.03
N GLY A 504 13.18 -3.87 -4.13
CA GLY A 504 13.55 -2.46 -4.08
C GLY A 504 15.00 -2.16 -3.70
N VAL A 505 15.89 -3.15 -3.69
CA VAL A 505 17.31 -3.00 -3.34
C VAL A 505 18.07 -2.27 -4.45
N LYS A 506 18.91 -1.29 -4.11
CA LYS A 506 19.65 -0.52 -5.12
C LYS A 506 20.62 -1.41 -5.93
N GLY A 507 20.73 -1.14 -7.23
CA GLY A 507 21.47 -1.98 -8.19
C GLY A 507 22.95 -2.35 -7.87
N PRO A 508 23.75 -1.51 -7.19
CA PRO A 508 25.10 -1.90 -6.76
C PRO A 508 25.09 -2.95 -5.64
N ILE A 509 24.23 -2.75 -4.63
CA ILE A 509 24.06 -3.63 -3.46
C ILE A 509 23.49 -4.97 -3.90
N ALA A 510 22.51 -4.96 -4.80
CA ALA A 510 21.92 -6.18 -5.34
C ALA A 510 22.92 -7.04 -6.15
N ARG A 511 23.99 -6.44 -6.73
CA ARG A 511 25.11 -7.20 -7.35
C ARG A 511 26.08 -7.78 -6.32
N GLU A 512 26.27 -7.09 -5.21
CA GLU A 512 27.07 -7.63 -4.10
C GLU A 512 26.33 -8.81 -3.44
N LEU A 513 25.00 -8.74 -3.31
CA LEU A 513 24.14 -9.82 -2.78
C LEU A 513 24.24 -11.10 -3.64
N GLU A 514 24.23 -10.98 -4.97
CA GLU A 514 24.40 -12.12 -5.88
C GLU A 514 25.76 -12.80 -5.71
N LYS A 515 26.84 -12.01 -5.59
CA LYS A 515 28.21 -12.53 -5.39
C LYS A 515 28.47 -13.06 -3.99
N ALA A 516 27.62 -12.70 -3.03
CA ALA A 516 27.74 -13.19 -1.67
C ALA A 516 27.33 -14.67 -1.58
N GLU A 517 26.60 -15.24 -2.55
CA GLU A 517 26.16 -16.66 -2.55
C GLU A 517 25.57 -17.10 -1.19
N LEU A 518 24.83 -16.20 -0.52
CA LEU A 518 24.27 -16.40 0.82
C LEU A 518 25.31 -16.51 1.97
N ASP A 519 26.57 -16.09 1.77
CA ASP A 519 27.58 -15.93 2.82
C ASP A 519 27.13 -14.86 3.84
N PRO A 520 26.79 -15.26 5.08
CA PRO A 520 26.23 -14.36 6.09
C PRO A 520 27.14 -13.18 6.46
N LYS A 521 28.46 -13.32 6.32
CA LYS A 521 29.41 -12.22 6.61
C LYS A 521 29.39 -11.16 5.51
N ARG A 522 29.43 -11.57 4.25
CA ARG A 522 29.34 -10.65 3.10
C ARG A 522 27.99 -9.96 3.04
N LEU A 523 26.90 -10.68 3.32
CA LEU A 523 25.56 -10.09 3.38
C LEU A 523 25.46 -8.97 4.44
N ARG A 524 26.05 -9.15 5.64
CA ARG A 524 26.14 -8.10 6.67
C ARG A 524 26.99 -6.90 6.24
N GLU A 525 28.11 -7.12 5.55
CA GLU A 525 28.95 -6.03 5.05
C GLU A 525 28.25 -5.17 3.98
N ILE A 526 27.33 -5.79 3.22
CA ILE A 526 26.50 -5.14 2.21
C ILE A 526 25.35 -4.36 2.87
N GLU A 527 24.72 -4.93 3.90
CA GLU A 527 23.63 -4.32 4.67
C GLU A 527 24.09 -3.06 5.44
N ILE A 528 25.33 -3.02 5.93
CA ILE A 528 25.90 -1.83 6.60
C ILE A 528 26.16 -0.66 5.61
N LYS A 529 26.21 -0.92 4.30
CA LYS A 529 26.52 0.07 3.27
C LYS A 529 25.30 0.70 2.59
N ASP A 530 24.11 0.10 2.68
CA ASP A 530 22.84 0.69 2.22
C ASP A 530 22.23 1.59 3.30
#